data_AF-A0A6V7IQ03-F1
#
_entry.id   AF-A0A6V7IQ03-F1
#
_cell.length_a   1.000
_cell.length_b   1.000
_cell.length_c   1.000
_cell.angle_alpha   90.00
_cell.angle_beta   90.00
_cell.angle_gamma   90.00
#
_symmetry.space_group_name_H-M   'P 1'
#
loop_
_entity.id
_entity.type
_entity.pdbx_description
1 polymer ?
#
loop_
_entity_poly.entity_id
_entity_poly.type
_entity_poly.pdbx_seq_one_letter_code
_entity_poly.pdbx_strand_id
1 'polypeptide(L)'
;AHSVFYGQVAQPGQFKYIALLKVTRGRDLDICGGAIISNKHILTAWHCVDEATRDNIEVVVSAVRFTNDPNGKVHHVSWIALHESRSCNPGQLRCYDIAVLT
;
A
#
# COMPACT_ATOMS: atom_id res chain seq x y z
N ALA A 1 -11.82 13.55 -5.51
CA ALA A 1 -12.06 12.10 -5.35
C ALA A 1 -11.79 11.45 -6.69
N HIS A 2 -10.80 10.56 -6.77
CA HIS A 2 -10.54 9.78 -7.98
C HIS A 2 -11.31 8.47 -7.87
N SER A 3 -12.16 8.19 -8.86
CA SER A 3 -12.90 6.94 -8.96
C SER A 3 -12.20 6.04 -9.97
N VAL A 4 -12.32 4.73 -9.81
CA VAL A 4 -12.01 3.79 -10.88
C VAL A 4 -12.97 4.08 -12.03
N PHE A 5 -12.45 4.36 -13.23
CA PHE A 5 -13.28 4.70 -14.39
C PHE A 5 -14.18 3.51 -14.76
N TYR A 6 -15.48 3.74 -14.87
CA TYR A 6 -16.51 2.69 -14.95
C TYR A 6 -16.45 1.65 -13.81
N GLY A 7 -15.91 2.04 -12.65
CA GLY A 7 -15.83 1.19 -11.48
C GLY A 7 -17.20 0.84 -10.92
N GLN A 8 -17.25 -0.32 -10.27
CA GLN A 8 -18.42 -0.79 -9.52
C GLN A 8 -18.02 -0.99 -8.06
N VAL A 9 -19.02 -0.95 -7.16
CA VAL A 9 -18.80 -1.21 -5.74
C VAL A 9 -18.35 -2.66 -5.57
N ALA A 10 -17.19 -2.87 -4.96
CA ALA A 10 -16.71 -4.20 -4.63
C ALA A 10 -17.53 -4.81 -3.50
N GLN A 11 -17.87 -6.10 -3.62
CA GLN A 11 -18.51 -6.84 -2.55
C GLN A 11 -17.49 -7.25 -1.47
N PRO A 12 -17.91 -7.40 -0.20
CA PRO A 12 -17.05 -7.96 0.82
C PRO A 12 -16.46 -9.32 0.43
N GLY A 13 -15.14 -9.44 0.53
CA GLY A 13 -14.41 -10.67 0.17
C GLY A 13 -14.24 -10.93 -1.33
N GLN A 14 -14.69 -10.03 -2.23
CA GLN A 14 -14.50 -10.17 -3.67
C GLN A 14 -13.01 -10.14 -4.06
N PHE A 15 -12.22 -9.27 -3.41
CA PHE A 15 -10.78 -9.13 -3.62
C PHE A 15 -10.04 -9.37 -2.31
N LYS A 16 -9.89 -10.64 -1.92
CA LYS A 16 -9.43 -11.06 -0.58
C LYS A 16 -8.02 -10.60 -0.21
N TYR A 17 -7.18 -10.34 -1.21
CA TYR A 17 -5.78 -10.00 -1.01
C TYR A 17 -5.52 -8.50 -1.01
N ILE A 18 -6.54 -7.65 -1.13
CA ILE A 18 -6.35 -6.20 -1.13
C ILE A 18 -5.88 -5.72 0.24
N ALA A 19 -4.88 -4.85 0.24
CA ALA A 19 -4.42 -4.11 1.40
C ALA A 19 -4.51 -2.61 1.11
N LEU A 20 -5.00 -1.86 2.09
CA LEU A 20 -4.96 -0.40 2.12
C LEU A 20 -3.70 0.03 2.87
N LEU A 21 -2.88 0.87 2.26
CA LEU A 21 -1.72 1.49 2.90
C LEU A 21 -2.05 2.94 3.21
N LYS A 22 -1.84 3.33 4.45
CA LYS A 22 -1.93 4.70 4.95
C LYS A 22 -0.53 5.14 5.32
N VAL A 23 0.02 6.10 4.58
CA VAL A 23 1.40 6.56 4.74
C VAL A 23 1.40 8.02 5.15
N THR A 24 1.81 8.28 6.39
CA THR A 24 1.84 9.65 6.93
C THR A 24 3.14 10.35 6.55
N ARG A 25 3.04 11.48 5.85
CA ARG A 25 4.18 12.31 5.45
C ARG A 25 4.01 13.73 5.99
N GLY A 26 4.59 13.98 7.17
CA GLY A 26 4.40 15.25 7.86
C GLY A 26 2.94 15.47 8.24
N ARG A 27 2.25 16.40 7.56
CA ARG A 27 0.80 16.67 7.75
C ARG A 27 -0.09 15.95 6.73
N ASP A 28 0.51 15.36 5.70
CA ASP A 28 -0.21 14.72 4.61
C ASP A 28 -0.38 13.21 4.87
N LEU A 29 -1.44 12.65 4.31
CA LEU A 29 -1.74 11.22 4.36
C LEU A 29 -1.86 10.71 2.93
N ASP A 30 -0.84 9.98 2.49
CA ASP A 30 -0.86 9.27 1.21
C ASP A 30 -1.61 7.95 1.35
N ILE A 31 -2.46 7.69 0.36
CA ILE A 31 -3.28 6.50 0.28
C ILE A 31 -2.81 5.65 -0.89
N CYS A 32 -2.33 4.45 -0.57
CA CYS A 32 -1.85 3.48 -1.54
C CYS A 32 -2.57 2.14 -1.41
N GLY A 33 -2.45 1.33 -2.45
CA GLY A 33 -2.86 -0.06 -2.44
C GLY A 33 -1.69 -1.01 -2.19
N GLY A 34 -2.01 -2.25 -1.84
CA GLY A 34 -1.07 -3.35 -1.77
C GLY A 34 -1.79 -4.69 -1.92
N ALA A 35 -1.00 -5.76 -2.01
CA ALA A 35 -1.49 -7.12 -2.13
C ALA A 35 -0.86 -8.01 -1.05
N ILE A 36 -1.68 -8.79 -0.36
CA ILE A 36 -1.23 -9.84 0.56
C ILE A 36 -0.60 -10.96 -0.28
N ILE A 37 0.71 -11.17 -0.13
CA ILE A 37 1.45 -12.23 -0.83
C ILE A 37 1.86 -13.38 0.10
N SER A 38 1.79 -13.16 1.42
CA SER A 38 1.93 -14.22 2.43
C SER A 38 1.24 -13.81 3.73
N ASN A 39 1.26 -14.70 4.74
CA ASN A 39 0.83 -14.41 6.11
C ASN A 39 1.52 -13.21 6.79
N LYS A 40 2.62 -12.70 6.25
CA LYS A 40 3.44 -11.64 6.85
C LYS A 40 3.89 -10.57 5.85
N HIS A 41 3.52 -10.69 4.57
CA HIS A 41 4.10 -9.83 3.54
C HIS A 41 3.03 -9.15 2.69
N ILE A 42 3.20 -7.84 2.49
CA ILE A 42 2.43 -7.04 1.54
C ILE A 42 3.33 -6.60 0.40
N LEU A 43 2.93 -6.90 -0.83
CA LEU A 43 3.51 -6.32 -2.04
C LEU A 43 2.88 -4.95 -2.30
N THR A 44 3.69 -3.93 -2.57
CA THR A 44 3.22 -2.60 -2.95
C THR A 44 4.22 -1.94 -3.92
N ALA A 45 3.97 -0.68 -4.27
CA ALA A 45 4.85 0.11 -5.11
C ALA A 45 5.96 0.78 -4.28
N TRP A 46 7.13 0.98 -4.88
CA TRP A 46 8.25 1.68 -4.24
C TRP A 46 7.86 3.10 -3.84
N HIS A 47 7.23 3.84 -4.75
CA HIS A 47 6.86 5.25 -4.51
C HIS A 47 5.76 5.43 -3.46
N CYS A 48 5.10 4.36 -3.03
CA CYS A 48 4.14 4.45 -1.95
C CYS A 48 4.84 4.61 -0.60
N VAL A 49 6.06 4.09 -0.49
CA VAL A 49 6.77 3.90 0.79
C VAL A 49 8.20 4.45 0.75
N ASP A 50 8.61 5.07 -0.35
CA ASP A 50 9.88 5.77 -0.47
C ASP A 50 9.98 6.87 0.58
N GLU A 51 11.12 7.02 1.25
CA GLU A 51 11.33 8.04 2.30
C GLU A 51 10.40 7.93 3.53
N ALA A 52 9.44 7.00 3.55
CA ALA A 52 8.60 6.72 4.70
C ALA A 52 9.38 5.88 5.72
N THR A 53 9.16 6.13 7.01
CA THR A 53 9.61 5.21 8.06
C THR A 53 8.51 4.20 8.36
N ARG A 54 8.88 3.02 8.89
CA ARG A 54 7.92 1.96 9.24
C ARG A 54 6.81 2.43 10.19
N ASP A 55 7.12 3.37 11.08
CA ASP A 55 6.19 3.92 12.07
C ASP A 55 5.18 4.89 11.43
N ASN A 56 5.43 5.33 10.20
CA ASN A 56 4.52 6.16 9.43
C ASN A 56 3.56 5.37 8.54
N ILE A 57 3.63 4.04 8.55
CA ILE A 57 2.84 3.18 7.67
C ILE A 57 1.89 2.32 8.50
N GLU A 58 0.59 2.46 8.23
CA GLU A 58 -0.42 1.51 8.66
C GLU A 58 -0.92 0.71 7.46
N VAL A 59 -0.91 -0.62 7.60
CA VAL A 59 -1.52 -1.53 6.64
C VAL A 59 -2.88 -1.97 7.17
N VAL A 60 -3.93 -1.79 6.38
CA VAL A 60 -5.28 -2.26 6.71
C VAL A 60 -5.69 -3.36 5.73
N VAL A 61 -5.95 -4.55 6.24
CA VAL A 61 -6.45 -5.70 5.46
C VAL A 61 -7.90 -6.01 5.81
N SER A 62 -8.58 -6.81 4.99
CA SER A 62 -9.98 -7.22 5.19
C SER A 62 -11.01 -6.07 5.20
N ALA A 63 -10.58 -4.84 4.88
CA ALA A 63 -11.44 -3.69 4.74
C ALA A 63 -11.97 -3.58 3.31
N VAL A 64 -13.26 -3.25 3.18
CA VAL A 64 -13.94 -2.91 1.94
C VAL A 64 -14.27 -1.41 1.91
N ARG A 65 -14.39 -0.80 3.09
CA ARG A 65 -14.56 0.64 3.28
C ARG A 65 -13.26 1.27 3.74
N PHE A 66 -12.97 2.45 3.21
CA PHE A 66 -11.78 3.22 3.56
C PHE A 66 -11.79 3.70 5.02
N THR A 67 -12.96 4.06 5.55
CA THR A 67 -13.18 4.54 6.92
C THR A 67 -14.20 3.67 7.63
N ASN A 68 -13.98 3.45 8.94
CA ASN A 68 -14.91 2.77 9.85
C ASN A 68 -15.40 1.40 9.33
N ASP A 69 -14.53 0.63 8.66
CA ASP A 69 -14.85 -0.75 8.32
C ASP A 69 -14.68 -1.64 9.56
N PRO A 70 -15.75 -2.27 10.08
CA PRO A 70 -15.65 -3.13 11.26
C PRO A 70 -14.81 -4.39 11.02
N ASN A 71 -14.57 -4.77 9.76
CA ASN A 71 -13.76 -5.92 9.39
C ASN A 71 -12.29 -5.56 9.11
N GLY A 72 -11.98 -4.26 9.03
CA GLY A 72 -10.64 -3.78 8.78
C GLY A 72 -9.70 -4.16 9.92
N LYS A 73 -8.57 -4.79 9.60
CA LYS A 73 -7.53 -5.15 10.55
C LYS A 73 -6.29 -4.34 10.28
N VAL A 74 -5.86 -3.57 11.27
CA VAL A 74 -4.65 -2.75 11.20
C VAL A 74 -3.43 -3.58 11.59
N HIS A 75 -2.38 -3.48 10.79
CA HIS A 75 -1.08 -4.08 11.02
C HIS A 75 -0.01 -3.00 10.89
N HIS A 76 0.94 -3.00 11.82
CA HIS A 76 2.11 -2.11 11.78
C HIS A 76 3.25 -2.77 11.00
N VAL A 77 4.03 -1.95 10.31
CA VAL A 77 5.17 -2.41 9.52
C VAL A 77 6.40 -2.56 10.42
N SER A 78 7.07 -3.70 10.32
CA SER A 78 8.34 -3.99 10.98
C SER A 78 9.54 -3.70 10.09
N TRP A 79 9.40 -3.95 8.77
CA TRP A 79 10.45 -3.78 7.77
C TRP A 79 9.89 -3.34 6.41
N ILE A 80 10.67 -2.52 5.70
CA ILE A 80 10.40 -2.06 4.35
C ILE A 80 11.53 -2.54 3.45
N ALA A 81 11.25 -3.50 2.57
CA ALA A 81 12.19 -3.95 1.54
C ALA A 81 11.91 -3.18 0.24
N LEU A 82 12.71 -2.16 -0.03
CA LEU A 82 12.69 -1.45 -1.32
C LEU A 82 13.53 -2.22 -2.33
N HIS A 83 13.13 -2.20 -3.61
CA HIS A 83 14.02 -2.63 -4.68
C HIS A 83 15.30 -1.77 -4.70
N GLU A 84 16.46 -2.39 -4.90
CA GLU A 84 17.79 -1.76 -4.74
C GLU A 84 18.00 -0.54 -5.65
N SER A 85 17.35 -0.53 -6.82
CA SER A 85 17.37 0.60 -7.75
C SER A 85 15.97 1.14 -8.00
N ARG A 86 15.83 2.47 -7.93
CA ARG A 86 14.64 3.25 -8.37
C ARG A 86 14.68 3.69 -9.84
N SER A 87 15.80 3.46 -10.54
CA SER A 87 16.07 3.93 -11.90
C SER A 87 16.74 2.83 -12.75
N CYS A 88 16.17 2.50 -13.91
CA CYS A 88 16.82 1.60 -14.88
C CYS A 88 17.88 2.35 -15.71
N ASN A 89 17.61 3.63 -16.02
CA ASN A 89 18.40 4.43 -16.96
C ASN A 89 18.54 5.88 -16.46
N PRO A 90 19.60 6.60 -16.87
CA PRO A 90 19.71 8.04 -16.62
C PRO A 90 18.51 8.80 -17.17
N GLY A 91 17.83 9.57 -16.31
CA GLY A 91 16.66 10.36 -16.68
C GLY A 91 15.30 9.65 -16.57
N GLN A 92 15.25 8.35 -16.28
CA GLN A 92 14.00 7.67 -15.94
C GLN A 92 13.76 7.67 -14.42
N LEU A 93 12.65 8.29 -14.03
CA LEU A 93 12.11 8.22 -12.68
C LEU A 93 11.02 7.13 -12.66
N ARG A 94 11.01 6.28 -11.61
CA ARG A 94 10.05 5.19 -11.36
C ARG A 94 10.25 3.91 -12.15
N CYS A 95 11.49 3.46 -12.22
CA CYS A 95 11.79 2.10 -12.65
C CYS A 95 11.84 1.17 -11.43
N TYR A 96 11.42 -0.08 -11.60
CA TYR A 96 11.31 -1.04 -10.50
C TYR A 96 10.51 -0.49 -9.32
N ASP A 97 9.31 -0.01 -9.61
CA ASP A 97 8.39 0.58 -8.65
C ASP A 97 7.71 -0.53 -7.81
N ILE A 98 8.52 -1.21 -7.00
CA ILE A 98 8.13 -2.37 -6.21
C ILE A 98 8.78 -2.33 -4.83
N ALA A 99 7.99 -2.67 -3.81
CA ALA A 99 8.44 -2.81 -2.43
C ALA A 99 7.66 -3.94 -1.73
N VAL A 100 8.27 -4.54 -0.71
CA VAL A 100 7.63 -5.53 0.15
C VAL A 100 7.67 -5.04 1.60
N LEU A 101 6.51 -5.04 2.25
CA LEU A 101 6.37 -4.72 3.67
C LEU A 101 6.26 -6.01 4.48
N THR A 102 6.87 -6.03 5.67
CA THR A 102 6.77 -7.12 6.64
C THR A 102 6.22 -6.62 7.96
#